data_AF-A0A1B6JTF4-F1
#
_entry.id   AF-A0A1B6JTF4-F1
#
_cell.length_a   1.000
_cell.length_b   1.000
_cell.length_c   1.000
_cell.angle_alpha   90.00
_cell.angle_beta   90.00
_cell.angle_gamma   90.00
#
_symmetry.space_group_name_H-M   'P 1'
#
loop_
_entity.id
_entity.type
_entity.pdbx_description
1 polymer ?
#
loop_
_entity_poly.entity_id
_entity_poly.type
_entity_poly.pdbx_seq_one_letter_code
_entity_poly.pdbx_strand_id
1 'polypeptide(L)'
;TMIAGASDTVVSALSFLLLTIGHHPEVQPDTSTVTAMSVFLVLLYAVCLLLLTIYLQFRWQYRHILAAAAKLPCPPTLPIFGNALLFVGNIADVTKNLLKVTTQFDTMFCFWIGPIPIFVVVDPADIQILLNSSSMLEKDHVYSLIKIFLGNSLLQAPVQMWKKYRKLMNPVMHPSNVEHFLPVFNDVGRKLTDRFSVSSSPSDRTDDIFDMALDASIRTVISRIPISDETKTDIKYVLDTIGRIFILRVFKVWLHV
;
A
#
# COMPACT_ATOMS: atom_id res chain seq x y z
N THR A 1 46.25 -3.45 -1.74
CA THR A 1 47.14 -2.97 -2.83
C THR A 1 46.94 -3.67 -4.18
N MET A 2 45.95 -4.56 -4.37
CA MET A 2 45.70 -5.24 -5.67
C MET A 2 44.54 -4.69 -6.52
N ILE A 3 43.97 -3.51 -6.18
CA ILE A 3 42.83 -2.93 -6.94
C ILE A 3 43.27 -1.83 -7.92
N ALA A 4 44.45 -1.21 -7.70
CA ALA A 4 44.95 -0.13 -8.56
C ALA A 4 45.51 -0.62 -9.92
N GLY A 5 45.97 -1.87 -10.03
CA GLY A 5 46.54 -2.40 -11.29
C GLY A 5 45.51 -2.85 -12.33
N ALA A 6 44.26 -3.07 -11.92
CA ALA A 6 43.20 -3.57 -12.80
C ALA A 6 42.50 -2.45 -13.59
N SER A 7 42.40 -1.23 -13.04
CA SER A 7 41.85 -0.08 -13.78
C SER A 7 42.78 0.36 -14.91
N ASP A 8 44.09 0.36 -14.64
CA ASP A 8 45.10 0.82 -15.60
C ASP A 8 45.24 -0.14 -16.79
N THR A 9 45.05 -1.45 -16.57
CA THR A 9 45.08 -2.46 -17.64
C THR A 9 43.86 -2.40 -18.53
N VAL A 10 42.66 -2.12 -18.00
CA VAL A 10 41.44 -1.98 -18.83
C VAL A 10 41.48 -0.68 -19.64
N VAL A 11 41.91 0.44 -19.05
CA VAL A 11 42.07 1.73 -19.75
C VAL A 11 43.18 1.65 -20.81
N SER A 12 44.27 0.94 -20.53
CA SER A 12 45.35 0.69 -21.48
C SER A 12 44.90 -0.23 -22.62
N ALA A 13 44.16 -1.30 -22.33
CA ALA A 13 43.62 -2.20 -23.35
C ALA A 13 42.60 -1.50 -24.26
N LEU A 14 41.72 -0.66 -23.71
CA LEU A 14 40.77 0.14 -24.49
C LEU A 14 41.48 1.20 -25.36
N SER A 15 42.52 1.85 -24.82
CA SER A 15 43.36 2.79 -25.60
C SER A 15 44.07 2.07 -26.75
N PHE A 16 44.57 0.86 -26.53
CA PHE A 16 45.27 0.08 -27.55
C PHE A 16 44.31 -0.40 -28.65
N LEU A 17 43.09 -0.81 -28.28
CA LEU A 17 42.03 -1.21 -29.22
C LEU A 17 41.54 -0.04 -30.07
N LEU A 18 41.41 1.15 -29.48
CA LEU A 18 41.06 2.38 -30.21
C LEU A 18 42.17 2.82 -31.18
N LEU A 19 43.43 2.65 -30.79
CA LEU A 19 44.58 2.93 -31.67
C LEU A 19 44.70 1.94 -32.83
N THR A 20 44.37 0.65 -32.62
CA THR A 20 44.41 -0.35 -33.69
C THR A 20 43.26 -0.21 -34.69
N ILE A 21 42.10 0.28 -34.25
CA ILE A 21 40.97 0.59 -35.15
C ILE A 21 41.28 1.84 -36.01
N GLY A 22 42.14 2.75 -35.54
CA GLY A 22 42.50 3.99 -36.22
C GLY A 22 43.46 3.88 -37.42
N HIS A 23 43.86 2.67 -37.85
CA HIS A 23 44.81 2.47 -38.96
C HIS A 23 44.21 1.95 -40.27
N HIS A 24 42.87 1.86 -40.38
CA HIS A 24 42.21 1.59 -41.66
C HIS A 24 41.84 2.90 -42.39
N PRO A 25 42.33 3.12 -43.63
CA PRO A 25 42.14 4.38 -44.34
C PRO A 25 40.86 4.31 -45.17
N GLU A 26 39.69 4.33 -44.54
CA GLU A 26 38.43 4.75 -45.18
C GLU A 26 37.37 4.88 -44.08
N VAL A 27 36.89 6.12 -43.89
CA VAL A 27 36.01 6.60 -42.79
C VAL A 27 36.78 6.91 -41.49
N GLN A 28 37.38 8.11 -41.41
CA GLN A 28 37.72 8.71 -40.11
C GLN A 28 36.41 8.97 -39.35
N PRO A 29 36.13 8.30 -38.23
CA PRO A 29 34.97 8.64 -37.42
C PRO A 29 35.19 10.04 -36.84
N ASP A 30 34.21 10.92 -37.01
CA ASP A 30 34.23 12.27 -36.43
C ASP A 30 34.65 12.18 -34.95
N THR A 31 35.71 12.88 -34.55
CA THR A 31 36.27 12.83 -33.18
C THR A 31 35.24 13.22 -32.10
N SER A 32 34.20 13.97 -32.48
CA SER A 32 33.02 14.27 -31.67
C SER A 32 32.15 13.03 -31.37
N THR A 33 32.07 12.07 -32.30
CA THR A 33 31.28 10.84 -32.13
C THR A 33 31.95 9.85 -31.17
N VAL A 34 33.28 9.73 -31.25
CA VAL A 34 34.07 8.84 -30.36
C VAL A 34 34.06 9.34 -28.92
N THR A 35 34.17 10.65 -28.71
CA THR A 35 34.08 11.28 -27.37
C THR A 35 32.67 11.20 -26.79
N ALA A 36 31.63 11.37 -27.61
CA ALA A 36 30.25 11.17 -27.17
C ALA A 36 29.98 9.71 -26.76
N MET A 37 30.51 8.73 -27.51
CA MET A 37 30.34 7.31 -27.21
C MET A 37 31.05 6.88 -25.93
N SER A 38 32.26 7.38 -25.66
CA SER A 38 32.98 7.08 -24.42
C SER A 38 32.31 7.69 -23.19
N VAL A 39 31.82 8.94 -23.30
CA VAL A 39 31.02 9.58 -22.23
C VAL A 39 29.74 8.78 -21.96
N PHE A 40 29.03 8.33 -23.00
CA PHE A 40 27.84 7.50 -22.85
C PHE A 40 28.12 6.19 -22.10
N LEU A 41 29.22 5.49 -22.42
CA LEU A 41 29.61 4.25 -21.74
C LEU A 41 29.98 4.47 -20.27
N VAL A 42 30.68 5.57 -19.96
CA VAL A 42 31.00 5.95 -18.56
C VAL A 42 29.73 6.24 -17.77
N LEU A 43 28.78 6.97 -18.35
CA LEU A 43 27.48 7.24 -17.74
C LEU A 43 26.69 5.96 -17.52
N LEU A 44 26.65 5.06 -18.50
CA LEU A 44 25.99 3.76 -18.37
C LEU A 44 26.61 2.93 -17.24
N TYR A 45 27.94 2.86 -17.16
CA TYR A 45 28.63 2.15 -16.09
C TYR A 45 28.37 2.76 -14.71
N ALA A 46 28.38 4.10 -14.59
CA ALA A 46 28.04 4.80 -13.36
C ALA A 46 26.60 4.51 -12.92
N VAL A 47 25.64 4.49 -13.85
CA VAL A 47 24.24 4.10 -13.57
C VAL A 47 24.15 2.65 -13.12
N CYS A 48 24.84 1.72 -13.78
CA CYS A 48 24.87 0.31 -13.37
C CYS A 48 25.46 0.12 -11.96
N LEU A 49 26.56 0.81 -11.63
CA LEU A 49 27.14 0.78 -10.28
C LEU A 49 26.19 1.37 -9.23
N LEU A 50 25.52 2.47 -9.56
CA LEU A 50 24.51 3.07 -8.68
C LEU A 50 23.36 2.10 -8.42
N LEU A 51 22.80 1.47 -9.46
CA LEU A 51 21.74 0.47 -9.32
C LEU A 51 22.20 -0.76 -8.52
N LEU A 52 23.44 -1.22 -8.74
CA LEU A 52 24.01 -2.35 -7.99
C LEU A 52 24.18 -2.01 -6.50
N THR A 53 24.69 -0.82 -6.18
CA THR A 53 24.84 -0.39 -4.78
C THR A 53 23.49 -0.25 -4.09
N ILE A 54 22.49 0.35 -4.74
CA ILE A 54 21.09 0.42 -4.24
C ILE A 54 20.55 -1.00 -4.02
N TYR A 55 20.74 -1.91 -4.96
CA TYR A 55 20.29 -3.30 -4.86
C TYR A 55 20.94 -4.05 -3.70
N LEU A 56 22.26 -3.91 -3.52
CA LEU A 56 22.99 -4.56 -2.43
C LEU A 56 22.60 -3.96 -1.07
N GLN A 57 22.43 -2.64 -0.99
CA GLN A 57 21.92 -1.97 0.21
C GLN A 57 20.52 -2.47 0.57
N PHE A 58 19.62 -2.57 -0.41
CA PHE A 58 18.29 -3.13 -0.23
C PHE A 58 18.36 -4.58 0.27
N ARG A 59 19.10 -5.46 -0.42
CA ARG A 59 19.31 -6.86 -0.01
C ARG A 59 19.84 -6.98 1.42
N TRP A 60 20.75 -6.10 1.81
CA TRP A 60 21.34 -6.07 3.15
C TRP A 60 20.35 -5.60 4.21
N GLN A 61 19.69 -4.47 3.97
CA GLN A 61 18.70 -3.88 4.89
C GLN A 61 17.53 -4.83 5.14
N TYR A 62 17.05 -5.51 4.11
CA TYR A 62 15.91 -6.42 4.18
C TYR A 62 16.29 -7.89 4.38
N ARG A 63 17.57 -8.22 4.64
CA ARG A 63 18.07 -9.61 4.66
C ARG A 63 17.25 -10.57 5.52
N HIS A 64 16.80 -10.13 6.69
CA HIS A 64 16.02 -10.96 7.62
C HIS A 64 14.62 -11.23 7.09
N ILE A 65 14.01 -10.21 6.49
CA ILE A 65 12.67 -10.29 5.91
C ILE A 65 12.71 -11.19 4.67
N LEU A 66 13.71 -11.02 3.82
CA LEU A 66 13.92 -11.87 2.64
C LEU A 66 14.19 -13.32 3.04
N ALA A 67 14.98 -13.55 4.10
CA ALA A 67 15.23 -14.89 4.62
C ALA A 67 13.99 -15.55 5.24
N ALA A 68 13.09 -14.77 5.84
CA ALA A 68 11.80 -15.27 6.32
C ALA A 68 10.87 -15.61 5.15
N ALA A 69 10.75 -14.72 4.16
CA ALA A 69 9.95 -14.95 2.96
C ALA A 69 10.40 -16.18 2.18
N ALA A 70 11.71 -16.45 2.10
CA ALA A 70 12.25 -17.64 1.44
C ALA A 70 11.86 -18.98 2.08
N LYS A 71 11.41 -18.96 3.35
CA LYS A 71 10.95 -20.17 4.07
C LYS A 71 9.46 -20.44 3.90
N LEU A 72 8.71 -19.48 3.37
CA LEU A 72 7.27 -19.56 3.24
C LEU A 72 6.87 -19.96 1.83
N PRO A 73 5.74 -20.65 1.67
CA PRO A 73 5.15 -20.81 0.35
C PRO A 73 4.75 -19.44 -0.19
N CYS A 74 5.01 -19.19 -1.47
CA CYS A 74 4.56 -17.98 -2.16
C CYS A 74 4.06 -18.38 -3.56
N PRO A 75 2.99 -17.76 -4.07
CA PRO A 75 2.46 -18.08 -5.38
C PRO A 75 3.46 -17.69 -6.49
N PRO A 76 3.38 -18.33 -7.68
CA PRO A 76 4.31 -18.09 -8.77
C PRO A 76 4.49 -16.61 -9.09
N THR A 77 5.72 -16.12 -8.98
CA THR A 77 6.06 -14.70 -9.14
C THR A 77 6.55 -14.40 -10.55
N LEU A 78 6.13 -13.27 -11.12
CA LEU A 78 6.75 -12.71 -12.32
C LEU A 78 8.09 -12.02 -12.00
N PRO A 79 9.05 -11.99 -12.94
CA PRO A 79 10.28 -11.22 -12.79
C PRO A 79 9.95 -9.75 -12.52
N ILE A 80 10.68 -9.12 -11.59
CA ILE A 80 10.60 -7.70 -11.19
C ILE A 80 9.27 -7.29 -10.52
N PHE A 81 8.11 -7.74 -10.97
CA PHE A 81 6.80 -7.34 -10.45
C PHE A 81 6.25 -8.27 -9.36
N GLY A 82 6.76 -9.50 -9.29
CA GLY A 82 6.25 -10.50 -8.35
C GLY A 82 4.81 -10.89 -8.65
N ASN A 83 3.94 -10.71 -7.67
CA ASN A 83 2.51 -10.96 -7.69
C ASN A 83 1.67 -9.68 -7.84
N ALA A 84 2.28 -8.54 -8.24
CA ALA A 84 1.56 -7.27 -8.37
C ALA A 84 0.33 -7.35 -9.30
N LEU A 85 0.32 -8.26 -10.28
CA LEU A 85 -0.82 -8.48 -11.17
C LEU A 85 -2.08 -8.99 -10.46
N LEU A 86 -1.97 -9.61 -9.29
CA LEU A 86 -3.13 -9.99 -8.48
C LEU A 86 -3.97 -8.76 -8.07
N PHE A 87 -3.33 -7.59 -8.01
CA PHE A 87 -3.91 -6.31 -7.61
C PHE A 87 -4.35 -5.44 -8.79
N VAL A 88 -4.29 -5.96 -10.03
CA VAL A 88 -4.77 -5.25 -11.22
C VAL A 88 -6.23 -5.58 -11.46
N GLY A 89 -7.07 -4.55 -11.64
CA GLY A 89 -8.50 -4.70 -11.93
C GLY A 89 -9.36 -3.76 -11.08
N ASN A 90 -10.68 -3.99 -11.09
CA ASN A 90 -11.55 -3.35 -10.11
C ASN A 90 -11.46 -4.08 -8.75
N ILE A 91 -12.07 -3.53 -7.71
CA ILE A 91 -11.99 -4.09 -6.34
C ILE A 91 -12.56 -5.51 -6.27
N ALA A 92 -13.62 -5.80 -7.02
CA ALA A 92 -14.24 -7.12 -7.05
C ALA A 92 -13.30 -8.16 -7.67
N ASP A 93 -12.61 -7.81 -8.75
CA ASP A 93 -11.61 -8.66 -9.40
C ASP A 93 -10.44 -8.93 -8.46
N VAL A 94 -9.89 -7.88 -7.82
CA VAL A 94 -8.78 -8.02 -6.88
C VAL A 94 -9.19 -8.86 -5.67
N THR A 95 -10.38 -8.64 -5.11
CA THR A 95 -10.91 -9.43 -3.99
C THR A 95 -11.07 -10.89 -4.39
N LYS A 96 -11.58 -11.17 -5.59
CA LYS A 96 -11.72 -12.53 -6.12
C LYS A 96 -10.36 -13.21 -6.33
N ASN A 97 -9.37 -12.48 -6.85
CA ASN A 97 -8.00 -12.98 -7.01
C ASN A 97 -7.36 -13.31 -5.66
N LEU A 98 -7.47 -12.41 -4.68
CA LEU A 98 -6.97 -12.63 -3.33
C LEU A 98 -7.68 -13.80 -2.64
N LEU A 99 -8.99 -13.93 -2.78
CA LEU A 99 -9.74 -15.06 -2.24
C LEU A 99 -9.28 -16.38 -2.86
N LYS A 100 -9.08 -16.42 -4.18
CA LYS A 100 -8.58 -17.61 -4.88
C LYS A 100 -7.19 -18.01 -4.39
N VAL A 101 -6.30 -17.05 -4.12
CA VAL A 101 -4.95 -17.34 -3.62
C VAL A 101 -4.98 -17.75 -2.15
N THR A 102 -5.69 -17.03 -1.30
CA THR A 102 -5.77 -17.33 0.15
C THR A 102 -6.39 -18.70 0.43
N THR A 103 -7.33 -19.17 -0.40
CA THR A 103 -7.93 -20.50 -0.27
C THR A 103 -7.03 -21.65 -0.76
N GLN A 104 -5.88 -21.37 -1.36
CA GLN A 104 -4.91 -22.39 -1.80
C GLN A 104 -3.84 -22.69 -0.77
N PHE A 105 -3.71 -21.87 0.27
CA PHE A 105 -2.68 -22.01 1.30
C PHE A 105 -3.33 -22.21 2.66
N ASP A 106 -3.10 -23.38 3.26
CA ASP A 106 -3.58 -23.71 4.61
C ASP A 106 -2.66 -23.18 5.72
N THR A 107 -1.47 -22.68 5.35
CA THR A 107 -0.46 -22.15 6.27
C THR A 107 -0.09 -20.73 5.89
N MET A 108 0.63 -20.04 6.79
CA MET A 108 1.18 -18.71 6.51
C MET A 108 1.96 -18.72 5.19
N PHE A 109 1.67 -17.75 4.33
CA PHE A 109 2.28 -17.64 3.01
C PHE A 109 2.70 -16.20 2.74
N CYS A 110 3.43 -15.97 1.65
CA CYS A 110 3.85 -14.65 1.24
C CYS A 110 3.38 -14.32 -0.17
N PHE A 111 3.18 -13.03 -0.46
CA PHE A 111 3.13 -12.51 -1.82
C PHE A 111 4.22 -11.46 -1.99
N TRP A 112 4.71 -11.34 -3.22
CA TRP A 112 5.73 -10.36 -3.57
C TRP A 112 5.09 -9.22 -4.33
N ILE A 113 5.36 -7.98 -3.95
CA ILE A 113 5.05 -6.82 -4.76
C ILE A 113 6.37 -6.15 -5.08
N GLY A 114 6.82 -6.38 -6.30
CA GLY A 114 8.20 -6.12 -6.66
C GLY A 114 9.18 -6.75 -5.68
N PRO A 115 10.08 -5.97 -5.05
CA PRO A 115 11.07 -6.49 -4.11
C PRO A 115 10.54 -6.61 -2.67
N ILE A 116 9.30 -6.22 -2.39
CA ILE A 116 8.71 -6.19 -1.04
C ILE A 116 7.83 -7.43 -0.84
N PRO A 117 8.18 -8.32 0.10
CA PRO A 117 7.30 -9.42 0.48
C PRO A 117 6.24 -8.93 1.47
N ILE A 118 5.01 -9.40 1.30
CA ILE A 118 3.90 -9.19 2.22
C ILE A 118 3.47 -10.56 2.73
N PHE A 119 3.39 -10.67 4.05
CA PHE A 119 3.08 -11.90 4.74
C PHE A 119 1.58 -11.98 5.02
N VAL A 120 0.99 -13.13 4.72
CA VAL A 120 -0.41 -13.42 4.99
C VAL A 120 -0.48 -14.52 6.03
N VAL A 121 -1.16 -14.22 7.12
CA VAL A 121 -1.39 -15.16 8.21
C VAL A 121 -2.82 -15.64 8.11
N VAL A 122 -2.97 -16.95 8.01
CA VAL A 122 -4.26 -17.62 7.76
C VAL A 122 -4.74 -18.36 9.00
N ASP A 123 -3.83 -18.94 9.78
CA ASP A 123 -4.16 -19.67 11.00
C ASP A 123 -4.70 -18.72 12.10
N PRO A 124 -5.93 -18.94 12.61
CA PRO A 124 -6.48 -18.16 13.71
C PRO A 124 -5.59 -18.10 14.96
N ALA A 125 -4.84 -19.16 15.27
CA ALA A 125 -3.92 -19.17 16.42
C ALA A 125 -2.77 -18.18 16.24
N ASP A 126 -2.17 -18.15 15.04
CA ASP A 126 -1.11 -17.19 14.71
C ASP A 126 -1.65 -15.76 14.67
N ILE A 127 -2.84 -15.55 14.11
CA ILE A 127 -3.52 -14.26 14.11
C ILE A 127 -3.73 -13.78 15.55
N GLN A 128 -4.18 -14.66 16.45
CA GLN A 128 -4.37 -14.32 17.86
C GLN A 128 -3.05 -13.90 18.53
N ILE A 129 -1.95 -14.60 18.27
CA ILE A 129 -0.63 -14.24 18.81
C ILE A 129 -0.21 -12.86 18.31
N LEU A 130 -0.36 -12.60 17.01
CA LEU A 130 0.02 -11.33 16.40
C LEU A 130 -0.82 -10.15 16.90
N LEU A 131 -2.15 -10.32 16.96
CA LEU A 131 -3.07 -9.26 17.39
C LEU A 131 -2.95 -8.92 18.88
N ASN A 132 -2.47 -9.87 19.71
CA ASN A 132 -2.21 -9.64 21.13
C ASN A 132 -0.79 -9.11 21.41
N SER A 133 0.09 -9.12 20.42
CA SER A 133 1.46 -8.64 20.61
C SER A 133 1.51 -7.11 20.67
N SER A 134 2.17 -6.57 21.71
CA SER A 134 2.43 -5.14 21.80
C SER A 134 3.41 -4.62 20.74
N SER A 135 4.16 -5.51 20.07
CA SER A 135 5.09 -5.14 19.00
C SER A 135 4.41 -4.86 17.66
N MET A 136 3.16 -5.32 17.48
CA MET A 136 2.40 -5.19 16.22
C MET A 136 1.31 -4.11 16.28
N LEU A 137 1.47 -3.13 17.19
CA LEU A 137 0.48 -2.06 17.37
C LEU A 137 0.63 -0.90 16.36
N GLU A 138 1.81 -0.74 15.75
CA GLU A 138 2.05 0.29 14.74
C GLU A 138 1.34 -0.05 13.42
N LYS A 139 0.85 0.98 12.73
CA LYS A 139 0.11 0.83 11.47
C LYS A 139 1.05 0.87 10.28
N ASP A 140 0.74 0.08 9.27
CA ASP A 140 1.52 0.01 8.04
C ASP A 140 1.47 1.32 7.23
N HIS A 141 2.44 1.53 6.36
CA HIS A 141 2.52 2.68 5.47
C HIS A 141 1.30 2.85 4.54
N VAL A 142 0.57 1.76 4.24
CA VAL A 142 -0.69 1.83 3.49
C VAL A 142 -1.69 2.81 4.12
N TYR A 143 -1.67 2.99 5.44
CA TYR A 143 -2.54 3.94 6.14
C TYR A 143 -2.07 5.40 6.07
N SER A 144 -0.95 5.70 5.41
CA SER A 144 -0.43 7.08 5.26
C SER A 144 -1.43 8.04 4.61
N LEU A 145 -2.31 7.54 3.73
CA LEU A 145 -3.37 8.35 3.14
C LEU A 145 -4.38 8.82 4.20
N ILE A 146 -4.77 7.95 5.12
CA ILE A 146 -5.68 8.31 6.22
C ILE A 146 -5.06 9.43 7.06
N LYS A 147 -3.73 9.40 7.25
CA LYS A 147 -2.99 10.46 7.94
C LYS A 147 -3.05 11.80 7.22
N ILE A 148 -3.09 11.84 5.90
CA ILE A 148 -3.19 13.09 5.13
C ILE A 148 -4.51 13.80 5.41
N PHE A 149 -5.61 13.06 5.48
CA PHE A 149 -6.94 13.63 5.69
C PHE A 149 -7.28 13.88 7.16
N LEU A 150 -6.94 12.94 8.04
CA LEU A 150 -7.38 12.96 9.45
C LEU A 150 -6.24 13.26 10.43
N GLY A 151 -5.01 13.48 9.95
CA GLY A 151 -3.85 13.69 10.80
C GLY A 151 -3.56 12.49 11.71
N ASN A 152 -3.08 12.78 12.92
CA ASN A 152 -2.89 11.76 13.97
C ASN A 152 -4.22 11.42 14.65
N SER A 153 -5.17 10.88 13.89
CA SER A 153 -6.46 10.39 14.42
C SER A 153 -6.30 9.03 15.11
N LEU A 154 -7.36 8.57 15.80
CA LEU A 154 -7.36 7.24 16.43
C LEU A 154 -7.00 6.10 15.47
N LEU A 155 -7.28 6.24 14.17
CA LEU A 155 -7.01 5.21 13.17
C LEU A 155 -5.53 5.09 12.80
N GLN A 156 -4.75 6.19 12.90
CA GLN A 156 -3.38 6.26 12.38
C GLN A 156 -2.36 6.92 13.31
N ALA A 157 -2.75 7.28 14.53
CA ALA A 157 -1.83 7.85 15.51
C ALA A 157 -0.73 6.85 15.90
N PRO A 158 0.53 7.31 16.07
CA PRO A 158 1.61 6.52 16.68
C PRO A 158 1.18 5.89 18.01
N VAL A 159 1.72 4.73 18.35
CA VAL A 159 1.22 3.90 19.47
C VAL A 159 1.09 4.67 20.79
N GLN A 160 2.03 5.56 21.10
CA GLN A 160 1.99 6.33 22.34
C GLN A 160 0.82 7.34 22.39
N MET A 161 0.47 7.94 21.25
CA MET A 161 -0.70 8.82 21.14
C MET A 161 -1.99 8.01 21.06
N TRP A 162 -2.00 6.92 20.29
CA TRP A 162 -3.13 6.01 20.19
C TRP A 162 -3.58 5.49 21.56
N LYS A 163 -2.65 5.08 22.44
CA LYS A 163 -2.97 4.65 23.81
C LYS A 163 -3.69 5.74 24.61
N LYS A 164 -3.27 7.00 24.48
CA LYS A 164 -3.90 8.15 25.15
C LYS A 164 -5.31 8.38 24.60
N TYR A 165 -5.49 8.39 23.27
CA TYR A 165 -6.79 8.56 22.64
C TYR A 165 -7.77 7.43 23.00
N ARG A 166 -7.31 6.17 22.97
CA ARG A 166 -8.12 5.02 23.43
C ARG A 166 -8.56 5.15 24.87
N LYS A 167 -7.65 5.54 25.77
CA LYS A 167 -7.99 5.76 27.20
C LYS A 167 -9.08 6.82 27.37
N LEU A 168 -9.06 7.87 26.55
CA LEU A 168 -10.07 8.93 26.58
C LEU A 168 -11.40 8.51 25.94
N MET A 169 -11.37 7.74 24.86
CA MET A 169 -12.57 7.38 24.09
C MET A 169 -13.31 6.15 24.63
N ASN A 170 -12.60 5.19 25.24
CA ASN A 170 -13.21 3.96 25.74
C ASN A 170 -14.42 4.19 26.68
N PRO A 171 -14.42 5.17 27.61
CA PRO A 171 -15.59 5.47 28.43
C PRO A 171 -16.81 5.93 27.61
N VAL A 172 -16.61 6.66 26.52
CA VAL A 172 -17.71 7.14 25.66
C VAL A 172 -18.42 5.98 24.99
N MET A 173 -17.67 4.95 24.60
CA MET A 173 -18.19 3.73 23.96
C MET A 173 -18.57 2.62 24.96
N HIS A 174 -18.71 2.96 26.25
CA HIS A 174 -19.20 2.01 27.25
C HIS A 174 -20.66 1.60 26.91
N PRO A 175 -21.04 0.31 27.08
CA PRO A 175 -22.38 -0.17 26.70
C PRO A 175 -23.54 0.68 27.23
N SER A 176 -23.44 1.17 28.46
CA SER A 176 -24.45 2.06 29.05
C SER A 176 -24.67 3.35 28.25
N ASN A 177 -23.63 3.90 27.62
CA ASN A 177 -23.78 5.08 26.76
C ASN A 177 -24.39 4.72 25.41
N VAL A 178 -24.09 3.52 24.89
CA VAL A 178 -24.68 3.01 23.64
C VAL A 178 -26.18 2.79 23.78
N GLU A 179 -26.66 2.38 24.96
CA GLU A 179 -28.10 2.24 25.24
C GLU A 179 -28.86 3.57 25.03
N HIS A 180 -28.25 4.71 25.33
CA HIS A 180 -28.85 6.03 25.09
C HIS A 180 -29.01 6.34 23.60
N PHE A 181 -28.32 5.63 22.71
CA PHE A 181 -28.42 5.80 21.25
C PHE A 181 -29.53 4.93 20.63
N LEU A 182 -30.10 3.97 21.37
CA LEU A 182 -31.15 3.07 20.86
C LEU A 182 -32.34 3.81 20.25
N PRO A 183 -32.86 4.92 20.81
CA PRO A 183 -33.94 5.68 20.17
C PRO A 183 -33.57 6.18 18.77
N VAL A 184 -32.32 6.62 18.58
CA VAL A 184 -31.82 7.08 17.27
C VAL A 184 -31.72 5.90 16.31
N PHE A 185 -31.15 4.77 16.74
CA PHE A 185 -31.04 3.57 15.91
C PHE A 185 -32.41 3.04 15.49
N ASN A 186 -33.40 3.05 16.38
CA ASN A 186 -34.77 2.66 16.08
C ASN A 186 -35.44 3.60 15.07
N ASP A 187 -35.22 4.90 15.19
CA ASP A 187 -35.75 5.89 14.25
C ASP A 187 -35.13 5.75 12.85
N VAL A 188 -33.80 5.66 12.79
CA VAL A 188 -33.07 5.44 11.53
C VAL A 188 -33.45 4.09 10.90
N GLY A 189 -33.58 3.04 11.71
CA GLY A 189 -34.01 1.71 11.26
C GLY A 189 -35.40 1.74 10.63
N ARG A 190 -36.38 2.40 11.26
CA ARG A 190 -37.72 2.57 10.67
C ARG A 190 -37.68 3.33 9.35
N LYS A 191 -36.95 4.44 9.28
CA LYS A 191 -36.79 5.21 8.03
C LYS A 191 -36.17 4.36 6.91
N LEU A 192 -35.18 3.53 7.23
CA LEU A 192 -34.56 2.63 6.26
C LEU A 192 -35.57 1.58 5.76
N THR A 193 -36.34 0.96 6.65
CA THR A 193 -37.36 -0.02 6.26
C THR A 193 -38.46 0.60 5.41
N ASP A 194 -38.87 1.83 5.74
CA ASP A 194 -39.88 2.57 4.97
C ASP A 194 -39.37 2.83 3.55
N ARG A 195 -38.12 3.30 3.38
CA ARG A 195 -37.49 3.47 2.05
C ARG A 195 -37.44 2.17 1.26
N PHE A 196 -37.13 1.05 1.93
CA PHE A 196 -37.06 -0.25 1.28
C PHE A 196 -38.43 -0.76 0.84
N SER A 197 -39.50 -0.43 1.58
CA SER A 197 -40.86 -0.84 1.28
C SER A 197 -41.47 -0.16 0.03
N VAL A 198 -41.00 1.04 -0.33
CA VAL A 198 -41.57 1.86 -1.42
C VAL A 198 -41.10 1.42 -2.82
N SER A 199 -39.98 0.71 -2.90
CA SER A 199 -39.38 0.30 -4.17
C SER A 199 -39.81 -1.11 -4.60
N SER A 200 -40.41 -1.25 -5.77
CA SER A 200 -40.88 -2.52 -6.33
C SER A 200 -39.85 -3.29 -7.15
N SER A 201 -38.67 -2.70 -7.43
CA SER A 201 -37.61 -3.31 -8.25
C SER A 201 -36.33 -3.60 -7.44
N PRO A 202 -35.58 -4.66 -7.77
CA PRO A 202 -34.23 -4.87 -7.23
C PRO A 202 -33.35 -3.70 -7.70
N SER A 203 -33.01 -2.81 -6.77
CA SER A 203 -32.14 -1.66 -7.00
C SER A 203 -31.06 -1.68 -5.93
N ASP A 204 -29.86 -1.24 -6.27
CA ASP A 204 -28.78 -1.01 -5.30
C ASP A 204 -29.27 -0.07 -4.19
N ARG A 205 -29.05 -0.45 -2.93
CA ARG A 205 -29.45 0.28 -1.71
C ARG A 205 -28.26 0.76 -0.89
N THR A 206 -27.06 0.66 -1.43
CA THR A 206 -25.84 1.05 -0.73
C THR A 206 -25.92 2.50 -0.26
N ASP A 207 -26.45 3.40 -1.09
CA ASP A 207 -26.61 4.82 -0.73
C ASP A 207 -27.63 5.05 0.39
N ASP A 208 -28.77 4.34 0.36
CA ASP A 208 -29.77 4.44 1.44
C ASP A 208 -29.21 3.96 2.78
N ILE A 209 -28.47 2.85 2.76
CA ILE A 209 -27.81 2.30 3.95
C ILE A 209 -26.75 3.28 4.46
N PHE A 210 -25.93 3.83 3.56
CA PHE A 210 -24.89 4.79 3.90
C PHE A 210 -25.48 6.06 4.51
N ASP A 211 -26.53 6.62 3.92
CA ASP A 211 -27.20 7.82 4.42
C ASP A 211 -27.79 7.63 5.81
N MET A 212 -28.41 6.48 6.05
CA MET A 212 -28.97 6.13 7.34
C MET A 212 -27.87 5.90 8.39
N ALA A 213 -26.78 5.21 8.03
CA ALA A 213 -25.63 5.05 8.92
C ALA A 213 -24.95 6.38 9.25
N LEU A 214 -24.86 7.29 8.28
CA LEU A 214 -24.33 8.63 8.47
C LEU A 214 -25.23 9.46 9.39
N ASP A 215 -26.55 9.46 9.19
CA ASP A 215 -27.52 10.16 10.07
C ASP A 215 -27.44 9.63 11.51
N ALA A 216 -27.37 8.31 11.69
CA ALA A 216 -27.18 7.70 13.00
C ALA A 216 -25.86 8.14 13.66
N SER A 217 -24.76 8.13 12.91
CA SER A 217 -23.44 8.54 13.40
C SER A 217 -23.40 10.01 13.80
N ILE A 218 -24.04 10.87 13.00
CA ILE A 218 -24.15 12.30 13.27
C ILE A 218 -24.90 12.54 14.57
N ARG A 219 -26.09 11.96 14.71
CA ARG A 219 -27.01 12.19 15.84
C ARG A 219 -26.55 11.58 17.16
N THR A 220 -25.58 10.66 17.11
CA THR A 220 -25.07 9.96 18.30
C THR A 220 -23.71 10.49 18.73
N VAL A 221 -22.73 10.51 17.82
CA VAL A 221 -21.32 10.76 18.14
C VAL A 221 -20.87 12.18 17.79
N ILE A 222 -21.37 12.75 16.68
CA ILE A 222 -20.85 14.02 16.15
C ILE A 222 -21.55 15.22 16.78
N SER A 223 -22.89 15.23 16.76
CA SER A 223 -23.69 16.35 17.24
C SER A 223 -24.99 15.87 17.85
N ARG A 224 -25.28 16.32 19.07
CA ARG A 224 -26.61 16.17 19.68
C ARG A 224 -27.63 17.13 19.08
N ILE A 225 -27.18 18.13 18.32
CA ILE A 225 -28.01 19.15 17.68
C ILE A 225 -28.21 18.73 16.21
N PRO A 226 -29.43 18.88 15.65
CA PRO A 226 -29.64 18.67 14.22
C PRO A 226 -28.71 19.56 13.41
N ILE A 227 -27.94 18.95 12.51
CA ILE A 227 -27.14 19.69 11.53
C ILE A 227 -27.98 19.91 10.25
N SER A 228 -27.68 20.97 9.51
CA SER A 228 -28.39 21.28 8.26
C SER A 228 -28.16 20.20 7.20
N ASP A 229 -29.12 20.05 6.30
CA ASP A 229 -29.03 19.07 5.20
C ASP A 229 -27.87 19.38 4.24
N GLU A 230 -27.51 20.65 4.09
CA GLU A 230 -26.31 21.08 3.36
C GLU A 230 -25.04 20.51 4.00
N THR A 231 -24.86 20.68 5.31
CA THR A 231 -23.71 20.12 6.03
C THR A 231 -23.67 18.60 5.99
N LYS A 232 -24.83 17.91 6.05
CA LYS A 232 -24.88 16.45 5.86
C LYS A 232 -24.36 16.03 4.49
N THR A 233 -24.75 16.78 3.46
CA THR A 233 -24.35 16.52 2.08
C THR A 233 -22.85 16.71 1.90
N ASP A 234 -22.29 17.79 2.47
CA ASP A 234 -20.84 18.04 2.45
C ASP A 234 -20.06 16.92 3.16
N ILE A 235 -20.51 16.51 4.36
CA ILE A 235 -19.88 15.40 5.10
C ILE A 235 -19.93 14.12 4.26
N LYS A 236 -21.09 13.80 3.67
CA LYS A 236 -21.25 12.63 2.78
C LYS A 236 -20.26 12.69 1.62
N TYR A 237 -20.18 13.83 0.93
CA TYR A 237 -19.28 14.03 -0.20
C TYR A 237 -17.81 13.83 0.19
N VAL A 238 -17.39 14.40 1.32
CA VAL A 238 -16.01 14.26 1.82
C VAL A 238 -15.72 12.81 2.18
N LEU A 239 -16.62 12.12 2.88
CA LEU A 239 -16.43 10.72 3.26
C LEU A 239 -16.38 9.78 2.04
N ASP A 240 -17.28 9.94 1.07
CA ASP A 240 -17.26 9.17 -0.19
C ASP A 240 -15.95 9.39 -0.94
N THR A 241 -15.54 10.66 -1.09
CA THR A 241 -14.32 11.03 -1.81
C THR A 241 -13.08 10.41 -1.14
N ILE A 242 -12.94 10.56 0.18
CA ILE A 242 -11.82 9.99 0.94
C ILE A 242 -11.85 8.45 0.84
N GLY A 243 -13.03 7.84 0.98
CA GLY A 243 -13.23 6.39 0.87
C GLY A 243 -12.79 5.86 -0.49
N ARG A 244 -13.24 6.49 -1.58
CA ARG A 244 -12.83 6.15 -2.95
C ARG A 244 -11.32 6.27 -3.15
N ILE A 245 -10.72 7.39 -2.73
CA ILE A 245 -9.27 7.58 -2.87
C ILE A 245 -8.52 6.52 -2.06
N PHE A 246 -8.96 6.22 -0.84
CA PHE A 246 -8.37 5.19 0.01
C PHE A 246 -8.43 3.81 -0.63
N ILE A 247 -9.60 3.38 -1.05
CA ILE A 247 -9.79 2.08 -1.71
C ILE A 247 -8.95 2.00 -2.99
N LEU A 248 -8.96 3.05 -3.82
CA LEU A 248 -8.13 3.09 -5.02
C LEU A 248 -6.64 2.95 -4.69
N ARG A 249 -6.15 3.60 -3.63
CA ARG A 249 -4.73 3.52 -3.27
C ARG A 249 -4.34 2.16 -2.71
N VAL A 250 -5.14 1.61 -1.79
CA VAL A 250 -4.92 0.28 -1.19
C VAL A 250 -4.81 -0.81 -2.24
N PHE A 251 -5.71 -0.79 -3.24
CA PHE A 251 -5.72 -1.84 -4.27
C PHE A 251 -4.83 -1.53 -5.48
N LYS A 252 -4.46 -0.28 -5.73
CA LYS A 252 -3.52 0.08 -6.81
C LYS A 252 -2.12 0.26 -6.26
N VAL A 253 -1.43 -0.86 -6.12
CA VAL A 253 -0.13 -0.90 -5.44
C VAL A 253 0.94 -0.06 -6.15
N TRP A 254 0.82 0.17 -7.45
CA TRP A 254 1.68 1.09 -8.21
C TRP A 254 1.54 2.58 -7.83
N LEU A 255 0.58 2.95 -6.97
CA LEU A 255 0.50 4.29 -6.38
C LEU A 255 1.34 4.44 -5.10
N HIS A 256 2.01 3.36 -4.68
CA HIS A 256 2.86 3.28 -3.50
C HIS A 256 4.33 2.92 -3.80
N VAL A 257 4.62 2.57 -5.06
CA VAL A 257 5.96 2.25 -5.58
C VAL A 257 6.48 3.46 -6.34
#